data_AF-A0A7S4S3T3-F1
#
_entry.id   AF-A0A7S4S3T3-F1
#
_cell.length_a   1.000
_cell.length_b   1.000
_cell.length_c   1.000
_cell.angle_alpha   90.00
_cell.angle_beta   90.00
_cell.angle_gamma   90.00
#
_symmetry.space_group_name_H-M   'P 1'
#
loop_
_entity.id
_entity.type
_entity.pdbx_description
1 polymer ?
#
loop_
_entity_poly.entity_id
_entity_poly.type
_entity_poly.pdbx_seq_one_letter_code
_entity_poly.pdbx_strand_id
1 'polypeptide(L)'
;RPGPECPAACRGRAFGAEREARRLRLRGAAAREFRRSRPPRLPRRALQRYARSVAAAAGGGGVGPLPRAGGGGAPQGRECELAPGERQALLARYLPDEHQASQRLRRHGHKWLWRWMCRRDWHRWDTCLEELRARHLPPDEVTYNLIIFGSLLRPRCDEEAARLALAEMAGSGRFHPALLRLQGGFLDSYLELRGAGAAPSGASLARVAKTFWQVSLAFKRRRLRELRRRLAD
;
A
#
# COMPACT_ATOMS: atom_id res chain seq x y z
N ARG A 1 41.63 -1.42 -45.02
CA ARG A 1 40.66 -0.88 -44.03
C ARG A 1 39.66 -1.98 -43.66
N PRO A 2 39.89 -2.74 -42.59
CA PRO A 2 38.84 -3.47 -41.90
C PRO A 2 38.36 -2.65 -40.71
N GLY A 3 37.04 -2.47 -40.59
CA GLY A 3 36.42 -1.77 -39.46
C GLY A 3 36.54 -2.56 -38.16
N PRO A 4 36.41 -1.91 -36.99
CA PRO A 4 36.58 -2.57 -35.72
C PRO A 4 35.42 -3.54 -35.45
N GLU A 5 35.81 -4.77 -35.15
CA GLU A 5 34.96 -5.83 -34.63
C GLU A 5 34.26 -5.35 -33.34
N CYS A 6 32.93 -5.35 -33.35
CA CYS A 6 32.14 -5.13 -32.15
C CYS A 6 32.15 -6.41 -31.30
N PRO A 7 32.50 -6.33 -30.00
CA PRO A 7 32.56 -7.51 -29.15
C PRO A 7 31.15 -8.05 -28.90
N ALA A 8 31.02 -9.37 -29.02
CA ALA A 8 29.89 -10.16 -28.55
C ALA A 8 29.72 -9.98 -27.03
N ALA A 9 28.97 -8.94 -26.62
CA ALA A 9 28.66 -8.66 -25.23
C ALA A 9 27.25 -9.14 -24.90
N CYS A 10 27.19 -10.29 -24.22
CA CYS A 10 26.21 -10.66 -23.20
C CYS A 10 24.78 -10.14 -23.40
N ARG A 11 23.95 -10.93 -24.10
CA ARG A 11 22.48 -10.87 -24.00
C ARG A 11 22.01 -11.40 -22.64
N GLY A 12 22.33 -10.71 -21.57
CA GLY A 12 21.65 -10.86 -20.29
C GLY A 12 20.34 -10.09 -20.34
N ARG A 13 19.22 -10.77 -20.67
CA ARG A 13 17.89 -10.17 -20.58
C ARG A 13 17.65 -9.79 -19.12
N ALA A 14 17.56 -8.50 -18.82
CA ALA A 14 17.12 -8.00 -17.53
C ALA A 14 15.64 -8.37 -17.34
N PHE A 15 15.39 -9.46 -16.61
CA PHE A 15 14.04 -9.88 -16.26
C PHE A 15 13.31 -8.75 -15.51
N GLY A 16 12.18 -8.31 -16.03
CA GLY A 16 11.31 -7.30 -15.42
C GLY A 16 11.31 -5.92 -16.11
N ALA A 17 12.42 -5.52 -16.74
CA ALA A 17 12.54 -4.18 -17.35
C ALA A 17 11.55 -3.96 -18.51
N GLU A 18 11.21 -5.01 -19.25
CA GLU A 18 10.27 -4.95 -20.38
C GLU A 18 8.80 -4.81 -19.93
N ARG A 19 8.45 -5.40 -18.77
CA ARG A 19 7.13 -5.26 -18.15
C ARG A 19 6.95 -3.87 -17.55
N GLU A 20 8.00 -3.34 -16.94
CA GLU A 20 8.02 -2.02 -16.32
C GLU A 20 8.02 -0.90 -17.37
N ALA A 21 8.81 -1.03 -18.44
CA ALA A 21 8.80 -0.09 -19.56
C ALA A 21 7.45 -0.08 -20.30
N ARG A 22 6.80 -1.24 -20.49
CA ARG A 22 5.42 -1.32 -21.02
C ARG A 22 4.40 -0.67 -20.09
N ARG A 23 4.52 -0.89 -18.76
CA ARG A 23 3.64 -0.29 -17.75
C ARG A 23 3.77 1.23 -17.70
N LEU A 24 4.99 1.75 -17.87
CA LEU A 24 5.31 3.18 -17.90
C LEU A 24 5.06 3.83 -19.27
N ARG A 25 4.55 3.07 -20.25
CA ARG A 25 4.29 3.51 -21.64
C ARG A 25 5.49 4.19 -22.32
N LEU A 26 6.71 3.92 -21.86
CA LEU A 26 7.91 4.50 -22.44
C LEU A 26 8.11 3.93 -23.85
N ARG A 27 8.32 4.80 -24.84
CA ARG A 27 8.58 4.43 -26.23
C ARG A 27 9.89 5.05 -26.72
N GLY A 28 10.43 4.51 -27.82
CA GLY A 28 11.58 5.09 -28.50
C GLY A 28 12.84 5.19 -27.62
N ALA A 29 13.46 6.36 -27.61
CA ALA A 29 14.73 6.60 -26.93
C ALA A 29 14.65 6.41 -25.40
N ALA A 30 13.58 6.89 -24.74
CA ALA A 30 13.40 6.77 -23.28
C ALA A 30 13.30 5.31 -22.80
N ALA A 31 12.64 4.45 -23.57
CA ALA A 31 12.61 3.01 -23.28
C ALA A 31 13.96 2.33 -23.52
N ARG A 32 14.81 2.88 -24.41
CA ARG A 32 16.17 2.37 -24.64
C ARG A 32 17.11 2.83 -23.52
N GLU A 33 16.98 4.07 -23.06
CA GLU A 33 17.72 4.63 -21.91
C GLU A 33 17.47 3.81 -20.63
N PHE A 34 16.20 3.58 -20.30
CA PHE A 34 15.78 2.80 -19.12
C PHE A 34 16.23 1.33 -19.18
N ARG A 35 16.33 0.76 -20.39
CA ARG A 35 16.89 -0.58 -20.59
C ARG A 35 18.41 -0.62 -20.46
N ARG A 36 19.10 0.51 -20.67
CA ARG A 36 20.56 0.64 -20.59
C ARG A 36 21.04 1.07 -19.20
N SER A 37 20.20 1.74 -18.41
CA SER A 37 20.51 2.09 -17.02
C SER A 37 20.69 0.82 -16.19
N ARG A 38 21.91 0.60 -15.68
CA ARG A 38 22.18 -0.51 -14.78
C ARG A 38 21.54 -0.22 -13.43
N PRO A 39 20.75 -1.15 -12.85
CA PRO A 39 20.26 -0.98 -11.49
C PRO A 39 21.46 -0.86 -10.53
N PRO A 40 21.33 -0.07 -9.45
CA PRO A 40 22.41 0.12 -8.49
C PRO A 40 22.88 -1.26 -7.99
N ARG A 41 24.19 -1.49 -8.07
CA ARG A 41 24.76 -2.80 -7.77
C ARG A 41 24.70 -3.04 -6.27
N LEU A 42 23.88 -4.02 -5.89
CA LEU A 42 23.91 -4.56 -4.54
C LEU A 42 25.29 -5.18 -4.24
N PRO A 43 25.80 -5.06 -3.00
CA PRO A 43 27.04 -5.70 -2.60
C PRO A 43 27.02 -7.20 -2.93
N ARG A 44 28.16 -7.74 -3.38
CA ARG A 44 28.30 -9.11 -3.92
C ARG A 44 27.73 -10.21 -2.99
N ARG A 45 27.72 -9.95 -1.69
CA ARG A 45 27.16 -10.82 -0.64
C ARG A 45 25.62 -10.86 -0.63
N ALA A 46 24.96 -9.75 -0.94
CA ALA A 46 23.49 -9.67 -1.03
C ALA A 46 22.98 -10.41 -2.28
N LEU A 47 23.71 -10.30 -3.39
CA LEU A 47 23.38 -11.00 -4.63
C LEU A 47 23.50 -12.53 -4.49
N GLN A 48 24.55 -13.00 -3.81
CA GLN A 48 24.76 -14.43 -3.54
C GLN A 48 23.70 -15.00 -2.57
N ARG A 49 23.20 -14.21 -1.63
CA ARG A 49 22.09 -14.61 -0.73
C ARG A 49 20.76 -14.72 -1.47
N TYR A 50 20.48 -13.76 -2.35
CA TYR A 50 19.28 -13.78 -3.19
C TYR A 50 19.27 -14.97 -4.17
N ALA A 51 20.42 -15.28 -4.80
CA ALA A 51 20.53 -16.45 -5.69
C ALA A 51 20.25 -17.78 -4.96
N ARG A 52 20.68 -17.89 -3.70
CA ARG A 52 20.43 -19.07 -2.85
C ARG A 52 18.97 -19.18 -2.39
N SER A 53 18.31 -18.05 -2.07
CA SER A 53 16.90 -18.06 -1.65
C SER A 53 15.95 -18.38 -2.81
N VAL A 54 16.29 -17.96 -4.02
CA VAL A 54 15.53 -18.31 -5.24
C VAL A 54 15.73 -19.79 -5.59
N ALA A 55 16.94 -20.33 -5.46
CA ALA A 55 17.19 -21.77 -5.65
C ALA A 55 16.43 -22.64 -4.62
N ALA A 56 16.35 -22.18 -3.37
CA ALA A 56 15.57 -22.83 -2.31
C ALA A 56 14.05 -22.76 -2.55
N ALA A 57 13.54 -21.68 -3.15
CA ALA A 57 12.13 -21.53 -3.48
C ALA A 57 11.70 -22.32 -4.72
N ALA A 58 12.65 -22.64 -5.62
CA ALA A 58 12.39 -23.44 -6.83
C ALA A 58 12.41 -24.95 -6.56
N GLY A 59 13.00 -25.42 -5.46
CA GLY A 59 13.07 -26.82 -5.08
C GLY A 59 12.00 -27.21 -4.06
N GLY A 60 10.78 -27.50 -4.51
CA GLY A 60 9.69 -27.94 -3.63
C GLY A 60 8.86 -29.05 -4.24
N GLY A 61 9.32 -30.31 -4.11
CA GLY A 61 8.50 -31.49 -4.33
C GLY A 61 9.25 -32.81 -4.08
N GLY A 62 8.85 -33.55 -3.02
CA GLY A 62 9.01 -35.02 -2.96
C GLY A 62 9.86 -35.63 -1.84
N VAL A 63 9.20 -35.99 -0.72
CA VAL A 63 9.29 -37.19 0.15
C VAL A 63 10.63 -37.96 0.34
N GLY A 64 11.02 -38.21 1.62
CA GLY A 64 11.74 -39.43 2.06
C GLY A 64 12.95 -39.23 3.03
N PRO A 65 13.19 -40.08 4.06
CA PRO A 65 14.03 -39.74 5.22
C PRO A 65 15.46 -40.36 5.30
N LEU A 66 16.27 -39.77 6.23
CA LEU A 66 17.54 -40.21 6.88
C LEU A 66 18.85 -40.13 6.06
N PRO A 67 20.09 -40.11 6.67
CA PRO A 67 20.49 -40.06 8.09
C PRO A 67 21.60 -39.00 8.45
N ARG A 68 21.95 -38.96 9.74
CA ARG A 68 23.06 -38.20 10.40
C ARG A 68 24.43 -38.37 9.74
N ALA A 69 25.23 -37.31 9.70
CA ALA A 69 26.64 -37.27 10.16
C ALA A 69 27.29 -35.89 9.91
N GLY A 70 28.19 -35.47 10.81
CA GLY A 70 29.29 -34.55 10.47
C GLY A 70 29.22 -33.19 11.15
N GLY A 71 30.11 -32.99 12.11
CA GLY A 71 30.25 -31.74 12.86
C GLY A 71 30.75 -30.57 12.01
N GLY A 72 30.42 -29.37 12.49
CA GLY A 72 30.88 -28.11 11.95
C GLY A 72 30.11 -27.00 12.66
N GLY A 73 30.72 -26.43 13.69
CA GLY A 73 30.11 -25.45 14.58
C GLY A 73 29.33 -24.39 13.83
N ALA A 74 28.04 -24.27 14.16
CA ALA A 74 27.23 -23.15 13.71
C ALA A 74 27.83 -21.87 14.33
N PRO A 75 28.29 -20.88 13.53
CA PRO A 75 28.40 -19.55 14.07
C PRO A 75 26.97 -19.12 14.35
N GLN A 76 26.66 -18.93 15.63
CA GLN A 76 25.49 -18.20 16.09
C GLN A 76 25.60 -16.75 15.58
N GLY A 77 25.35 -16.57 14.29
CA GLY A 77 25.19 -15.28 13.66
C GLY A 77 23.79 -14.81 13.94
N ARG A 78 23.58 -14.30 15.16
CA ARG A 78 22.40 -13.55 15.58
C ARG A 78 21.90 -12.70 14.42
N GLU A 79 20.76 -13.09 13.90
CA GLU A 79 19.92 -12.23 13.09
C GLU A 79 19.69 -10.97 13.93
N CYS A 80 20.18 -9.81 13.49
CA CYS A 80 19.77 -8.54 14.07
C CYS A 80 18.33 -8.28 13.64
N GLU A 81 17.39 -9.05 14.18
CA GLU A 81 16.01 -8.60 14.32
C GLU A 81 16.07 -7.33 15.18
N LEU A 82 15.79 -6.18 14.60
CA LEU A 82 15.62 -4.94 15.34
C LEU A 82 14.71 -5.22 16.53
N ALA A 83 15.17 -4.87 17.74
CA ALA A 83 14.38 -5.14 18.93
C ALA A 83 13.02 -4.42 18.80
N PRO A 84 11.91 -5.00 19.33
CA PRO A 84 10.59 -4.39 19.21
C PRO A 84 10.54 -2.91 19.63
N GLY A 85 11.35 -2.53 20.61
CA GLY A 85 11.53 -1.14 21.06
C GLY A 85 12.24 -0.23 20.05
N GLU A 86 13.30 -0.70 19.40
CA GLU A 86 14.03 0.06 18.36
C GLU A 86 13.16 0.31 17.14
N ARG A 87 12.38 -0.71 16.75
CA ARG A 87 11.38 -0.59 15.68
C ARG A 87 10.29 0.43 16.03
N GLN A 88 9.86 0.48 17.29
CA GLN A 88 8.88 1.46 17.77
C GLN A 88 9.45 2.87 17.80
N ALA A 89 10.72 3.04 18.18
CA ALA A 89 11.42 4.32 18.14
C ALA A 89 11.59 4.84 16.70
N LEU A 90 11.94 3.96 15.76
CA LEU A 90 12.03 4.32 14.34
C LEU A 90 10.67 4.70 13.74
N LEU A 91 9.60 3.96 14.08
CA LEU A 91 8.25 4.36 13.66
C LEU A 91 7.84 5.70 14.27
N ALA A 92 8.10 5.94 15.56
CA ALA A 92 7.80 7.22 16.18
C ALA A 92 8.58 8.39 15.53
N ARG A 93 9.83 8.14 15.12
CA ARG A 93 10.71 9.15 14.50
C ARG A 93 10.35 9.48 13.05
N TYR A 94 10.05 8.47 12.24
CA TYR A 94 9.88 8.64 10.78
C TYR A 94 8.43 8.57 10.32
N LEU A 95 7.54 7.96 11.11
CA LEU A 95 6.12 7.74 10.79
C LEU A 95 5.27 7.83 12.08
N PRO A 96 5.19 9.00 12.74
CA PRO A 96 4.53 9.15 14.05
C PRO A 96 3.08 8.65 14.05
N ASP A 97 2.38 8.75 12.93
CA ASP A 97 1.00 8.25 12.71
C ASP A 97 0.86 6.72 12.83
N GLU A 98 1.96 6.00 12.67
CA GLU A 98 2.05 4.54 12.72
C GLU A 98 2.50 4.03 14.09
N HIS A 99 2.69 4.93 15.05
CA HIS A 99 2.91 4.57 16.45
C HIS A 99 1.71 3.79 17.01
N GLN A 100 1.99 2.83 17.92
CA GLN A 100 0.99 1.85 18.36
C GLN A 100 -0.22 2.50 19.05
N ALA A 101 -0.01 3.54 19.86
CA ALA A 101 -1.09 4.28 20.51
C ALA A 101 -2.02 4.94 19.47
N SER A 102 -1.45 5.64 18.48
CA SER A 102 -2.18 6.28 17.37
C SER A 102 -3.02 5.26 16.59
N GLN A 103 -2.48 4.06 16.35
CA GLN A 103 -3.20 2.98 15.67
C GLN A 103 -4.34 2.38 16.50
N ARG A 104 -4.19 2.26 17.83
CA ARG A 104 -5.26 1.79 18.72
C ARG A 104 -6.43 2.77 18.73
N LEU A 105 -6.13 4.06 18.89
CA LEU A 105 -7.13 5.13 18.84
C LEU A 105 -7.86 5.15 17.50
N ARG A 106 -7.12 5.07 16.39
CA ARG A 106 -7.71 5.07 15.06
C ARG A 106 -8.61 3.85 14.82
N ARG A 107 -8.20 2.64 15.24
CA ARG A 107 -9.04 1.43 15.15
C ARG A 107 -10.33 1.58 15.96
N HIS A 108 -10.25 2.18 17.14
CA HIS A 108 -11.41 2.45 17.98
C HIS A 108 -12.35 3.45 17.29
N GLY A 109 -11.82 4.55 16.77
CA GLY A 109 -12.58 5.54 16.00
C GLY A 109 -13.23 4.94 14.75
N HIS A 110 -12.49 4.17 13.95
CA HIS A 110 -13.03 3.48 12.78
C HIS A 110 -14.23 2.60 13.12
N LYS A 111 -14.14 1.81 14.20
CA LYS A 111 -15.24 0.97 14.68
C LYS A 111 -16.49 1.80 14.99
N TRP A 112 -16.33 2.94 15.67
CA TRP A 112 -17.44 3.80 16.05
C TRP A 112 -18.02 4.57 14.85
N LEU A 113 -17.18 5.17 14.02
CA LEU A 113 -17.60 5.80 12.76
C LEU A 113 -18.43 4.84 11.90
N TRP A 114 -17.97 3.58 11.73
CA TRP A 114 -18.75 2.56 11.03
C TRP A 114 -20.13 2.35 11.66
N ARG A 115 -20.14 2.14 12.98
CA ARG A 115 -21.37 1.83 13.72
C ARG A 115 -22.38 2.97 13.61
N TRP A 116 -21.93 4.21 13.79
CA TRP A 116 -22.80 5.39 13.72
C TRP A 116 -23.29 5.67 12.31
N MET A 117 -22.43 5.48 11.30
CA MET A 117 -22.81 5.56 9.89
C MET A 117 -23.88 4.53 9.54
N CYS A 118 -23.73 3.27 9.95
CA CYS A 118 -24.74 2.23 9.72
C CYS A 118 -26.06 2.52 10.46
N ARG A 119 -25.99 3.15 11.64
CA ARG A 119 -27.16 3.54 12.45
C ARG A 119 -27.78 4.88 12.04
N ARG A 120 -27.18 5.59 11.07
CA ARG A 120 -27.58 6.95 10.67
C ARG A 120 -27.58 7.95 11.83
N ASP A 121 -26.73 7.73 12.82
CA ASP A 121 -26.53 8.63 13.96
C ASP A 121 -25.42 9.65 13.62
N TRP A 122 -25.80 10.69 12.88
CA TRP A 122 -24.85 11.66 12.33
C TRP A 122 -24.23 12.55 13.39
N HIS A 123 -24.96 12.86 14.46
CA HIS A 123 -24.42 13.62 15.58
C HIS A 123 -23.24 12.88 16.22
N ARG A 124 -23.42 11.60 16.58
CA ARG A 124 -22.31 10.80 17.16
C ARG A 124 -21.21 10.52 16.14
N TRP A 125 -21.54 10.46 14.85
CA TRP A 125 -20.56 10.33 13.79
C TRP A 125 -19.67 11.58 13.70
N ASP A 126 -20.27 12.78 13.69
CA ASP A 126 -19.57 14.06 13.65
C ASP A 126 -18.69 14.22 14.90
N THR A 127 -19.23 13.97 16.10
CA THR A 127 -18.43 14.00 17.36
C THR A 127 -17.23 13.05 17.29
N CYS A 128 -17.42 11.82 16.79
CA CYS A 128 -16.34 10.85 16.69
C CYS A 128 -15.27 11.27 15.67
N LEU A 129 -15.68 11.91 14.57
CA LEU A 129 -14.74 12.44 13.57
C LEU A 129 -13.94 13.62 14.12
N GLU A 130 -14.60 14.54 14.83
CA GLU A 130 -13.95 15.67 15.51
C GLU A 130 -12.96 15.18 16.59
N GLU A 131 -13.30 14.16 17.37
CA GLU A 131 -12.37 13.55 18.32
C GLU A 131 -11.10 12.99 17.66
N LEU A 132 -11.23 12.37 16.47
CA LEU A 132 -10.08 11.90 15.72
C LEU A 132 -9.21 13.06 15.20
N ARG A 133 -9.83 14.16 14.76
CA ARG A 133 -9.16 15.39 14.31
C ARG A 133 -8.46 16.11 15.46
N ALA A 134 -9.14 16.28 16.60
CA ALA A 134 -8.62 16.94 17.80
C ALA A 134 -7.39 16.22 18.39
N ARG A 135 -7.28 14.90 18.16
CA ARG A 135 -6.10 14.11 18.55
C ARG A 135 -4.95 14.19 17.53
N HIS A 136 -5.06 15.08 16.55
CA HIS A 136 -4.09 15.29 15.47
C HIS A 136 -3.74 13.98 14.74
N LEU A 137 -4.69 13.06 14.61
CA LEU A 137 -4.49 11.82 13.87
C LEU A 137 -4.77 12.08 12.39
N PRO A 138 -3.75 12.06 11.51
CA PRO A 138 -4.01 12.29 10.10
C PRO A 138 -4.88 11.17 9.54
N PRO A 139 -5.85 11.51 8.66
CA PRO A 139 -6.68 10.51 8.02
C PRO A 139 -5.86 9.50 7.22
N ASP A 140 -6.21 8.22 7.32
CA ASP A 140 -5.63 7.15 6.51
C ASP A 140 -6.61 6.64 5.46
N GLU A 141 -6.25 5.58 4.74
CA GLU A 141 -7.07 5.00 3.66
C GLU A 141 -8.49 4.66 4.13
N VAL A 142 -8.64 4.25 5.39
CA VAL A 142 -9.93 3.85 5.97
C VAL A 142 -10.67 5.08 6.49
N THR A 143 -9.98 6.04 7.11
CA THR A 143 -10.60 7.30 7.55
C THR A 143 -11.18 8.06 6.36
N TYR A 144 -10.42 8.27 5.28
CA TYR A 144 -10.94 8.94 4.08
C TYR A 144 -12.12 8.19 3.46
N ASN A 145 -12.04 6.87 3.40
CA ASN A 145 -13.17 6.06 2.95
C ASN A 145 -14.43 6.31 3.79
N LEU A 146 -14.30 6.38 5.12
CA LEU A 146 -15.42 6.64 6.00
C LEU A 146 -15.98 8.05 5.86
N ILE A 147 -15.12 9.06 5.66
CA ILE A 147 -15.55 10.44 5.42
C ILE A 147 -16.34 10.51 4.10
N ILE A 148 -15.78 9.99 3.00
CA ILE A 148 -16.42 10.01 1.68
C ILE A 148 -17.80 9.33 1.75
N PHE A 149 -17.87 8.08 2.18
CA PHE A 149 -19.16 7.36 2.23
C PHE A 149 -20.11 7.92 3.30
N GLY A 150 -19.58 8.44 4.41
CA GLY A 150 -20.35 9.13 5.43
C GLY A 150 -21.10 10.32 4.83
N SER A 151 -20.40 11.20 4.12
CA SER A 151 -20.97 12.37 3.44
C SER A 151 -22.05 12.00 2.43
N LEU A 152 -21.86 10.92 1.66
CA LEU A 152 -22.85 10.45 0.68
C LEU A 152 -24.09 9.79 1.32
N LEU A 153 -23.94 9.19 2.51
CA LEU A 153 -25.02 8.51 3.22
C LEU A 153 -25.88 9.46 4.09
N ARG A 154 -25.47 10.71 4.30
CA ARG A 154 -26.26 11.69 5.06
C ARG A 154 -27.59 12.03 4.35
N PRO A 155 -28.67 12.34 5.09
CA PRO A 155 -29.97 12.73 4.51
C PRO A 155 -29.84 13.93 3.57
N ARG A 156 -29.07 14.93 4.00
CA ARG A 156 -28.55 15.99 3.15
C ARG A 156 -27.16 15.56 2.70
N CYS A 157 -27.12 14.79 1.61
CA CYS A 157 -25.87 14.34 1.01
C CYS A 157 -24.95 15.54 0.82
N ASP A 158 -23.73 15.40 1.32
CA ASP A 158 -22.74 16.47 1.29
C ASP A 158 -21.71 16.11 0.21
N GLU A 159 -22.08 16.40 -1.04
CA GLU A 159 -21.26 16.10 -2.21
C GLU A 159 -19.93 16.84 -2.18
N GLU A 160 -19.95 18.08 -1.68
CA GLU A 160 -18.76 18.91 -1.55
C GLU A 160 -17.81 18.34 -0.51
N ALA A 161 -18.29 17.94 0.67
CA ALA A 161 -17.45 17.27 1.65
C ALA A 161 -16.84 15.96 1.13
N ALA A 162 -17.57 15.20 0.31
CA ALA A 162 -17.04 13.99 -0.31
C ALA A 162 -15.91 14.30 -1.32
N ARG A 163 -16.10 15.32 -2.17
CA ARG A 163 -15.08 15.78 -3.13
C ARG A 163 -13.86 16.34 -2.43
N LEU A 164 -14.04 17.17 -1.41
CA LEU A 164 -12.96 17.74 -0.60
C LEU A 164 -12.13 16.64 0.08
N ALA A 165 -12.79 15.65 0.69
CA ALA A 165 -12.08 14.52 1.31
C ALA A 165 -11.22 13.74 0.30
N LEU A 166 -11.71 13.54 -0.93
CA LEU A 166 -10.94 12.89 -1.99
C LEU A 166 -9.80 13.78 -2.50
N ALA A 167 -10.02 15.08 -2.63
CA ALA A 167 -9.01 16.05 -3.05
C ALA A 167 -7.87 16.14 -2.03
N GLU A 168 -8.18 16.20 -0.73
CA GLU A 168 -7.20 16.13 0.36
C GLU A 168 -6.42 14.81 0.32
N MET A 169 -7.13 13.68 0.15
CA MET A 169 -6.51 12.38 0.01
C MET A 169 -5.50 12.38 -1.15
N ALA A 170 -5.87 12.88 -2.32
CA ALA A 170 -4.99 12.99 -3.47
C ALA A 170 -3.80 13.95 -3.24
N GLY A 171 -4.06 15.12 -2.64
CA GLY A 171 -3.07 16.16 -2.36
C GLY A 171 -2.00 15.75 -1.36
N SER A 172 -2.30 14.79 -0.48
CA SER A 172 -1.34 14.30 0.52
C SER A 172 -0.10 13.61 -0.07
N GLY A 173 -0.16 13.13 -1.33
CA GLY A 173 0.93 12.37 -1.96
C GLY A 173 1.24 11.01 -1.31
N ARG A 174 0.48 10.58 -0.30
CA ARG A 174 0.76 9.38 0.51
C ARG A 174 0.11 8.11 0.00
N PHE A 175 -0.95 8.23 -0.79
CA PHE A 175 -1.83 7.12 -1.16
C PHE A 175 -1.49 6.54 -2.53
N HIS A 176 -1.76 5.24 -2.67
CA HIS A 176 -1.49 4.56 -3.93
C HIS A 176 -2.46 5.06 -5.03
N PRO A 177 -1.99 5.42 -6.24
CA PRO A 177 -2.84 5.98 -7.30
C PRO A 177 -4.03 5.10 -7.71
N ALA A 178 -3.91 3.78 -7.59
CA ALA A 178 -5.04 2.87 -7.86
C ALA A 178 -6.19 3.03 -6.85
N LEU A 179 -5.90 3.34 -5.59
CA LEU A 179 -6.94 3.61 -4.59
C LEU A 179 -7.64 4.94 -4.89
N LEU A 180 -6.87 5.97 -5.25
CA LEU A 180 -7.42 7.28 -5.65
C LEU A 180 -8.34 7.17 -6.86
N ARG A 181 -7.92 6.44 -7.91
CA ARG A 181 -8.75 6.20 -9.10
C ARG A 181 -10.02 5.41 -8.79
N LEU A 182 -9.93 4.44 -7.88
CA LEU A 182 -11.10 3.66 -7.46
C LEU A 182 -12.10 4.56 -6.71
N GLN A 183 -11.64 5.36 -5.75
CA GLN A 183 -12.49 6.29 -5.00
C GLN A 183 -13.09 7.37 -5.91
N GLY A 184 -12.26 8.01 -6.76
CA GLY A 184 -12.72 9.05 -7.69
C GLY A 184 -13.71 8.53 -8.72
N GLY A 185 -13.39 7.45 -9.43
CA GLY A 185 -14.31 6.92 -10.43
C GLY A 185 -15.65 6.46 -9.85
N PHE A 186 -15.65 5.95 -8.62
CA PHE A 186 -16.90 5.65 -7.91
C PHE A 186 -17.69 6.92 -7.56
N LEU A 187 -17.02 7.93 -7.00
CA LEU A 187 -17.66 9.18 -6.61
C LEU A 187 -18.27 9.89 -7.83
N ASP A 188 -17.52 9.99 -8.93
CA ASP A 188 -18.00 10.59 -10.18
C ASP A 188 -19.26 9.87 -10.69
N SER A 189 -19.20 8.53 -10.78
CA SER A 189 -20.33 7.71 -11.23
C SER A 189 -21.54 7.82 -10.29
N TYR A 190 -21.32 7.87 -8.97
CA TYR A 190 -22.40 8.03 -8.00
C TYR A 190 -23.12 9.38 -8.18
N LEU A 191 -22.37 10.46 -8.37
CA LEU A 191 -22.91 11.82 -8.51
C LEU A 191 -23.62 11.99 -9.85
N GLU A 192 -23.11 11.40 -10.93
CA GLU A 192 -23.80 11.32 -12.22
C GLU A 192 -25.17 10.63 -12.08
N LEU A 193 -25.21 9.42 -11.48
CA LEU A 193 -26.45 8.68 -11.26
C LEU A 193 -27.42 9.45 -10.36
N ARG A 194 -26.91 10.16 -9.35
CA ARG A 194 -27.72 11.01 -8.47
C ARG A 194 -28.35 12.18 -9.22
N GLY A 195 -27.60 12.86 -10.08
CA GLY A 195 -28.13 13.92 -10.95
C GLY A 195 -29.24 13.43 -11.88
N ALA A 196 -29.17 12.17 -12.32
CA ALA A 196 -30.20 11.51 -13.12
C ALA A 196 -31.38 10.92 -12.31
N GLY A 197 -31.40 11.07 -10.97
CA GLY A 197 -32.42 10.45 -10.11
C GLY A 197 -32.31 8.93 -9.99
N ALA A 198 -31.20 8.34 -10.42
CA ALA A 198 -30.91 6.90 -10.43
C ALA A 198 -29.87 6.48 -9.37
N ALA A 199 -29.72 7.27 -8.29
CA ALA A 199 -28.75 6.97 -7.24
C ALA A 199 -29.05 5.62 -6.55
N PRO A 200 -28.01 4.86 -6.17
CA PRO A 200 -28.20 3.63 -5.42
C PRO A 200 -28.83 3.92 -4.06
N SER A 201 -29.69 3.01 -3.60
CA SER A 201 -30.31 3.12 -2.28
C SER A 201 -29.27 3.18 -1.16
N GLY A 202 -29.63 3.80 -0.03
CA GLY A 202 -28.72 3.92 1.11
C GLY A 202 -28.20 2.58 1.64
N ALA A 203 -28.97 1.50 1.54
CA ALA A 203 -28.54 0.14 1.89
C ALA A 203 -27.50 -0.42 0.90
N SER A 204 -27.66 -0.14 -0.39
CA SER A 204 -26.69 -0.50 -1.42
C SER A 204 -25.39 0.27 -1.24
N LEU A 205 -25.48 1.58 -0.99
CA LEU A 205 -24.33 2.44 -0.73
C LEU A 205 -23.55 1.99 0.53
N ALA A 206 -24.23 1.55 1.59
CA ALA A 206 -23.57 0.98 2.77
C ALA A 206 -22.82 -0.33 2.48
N ARG A 207 -23.35 -1.18 1.59
CA ARG A 207 -22.65 -2.39 1.12
C ARG A 207 -21.40 -2.03 0.32
N VAL A 208 -21.50 -1.06 -0.58
CA VAL A 208 -20.34 -0.55 -1.33
C VAL A 208 -19.29 0.04 -0.38
N ALA A 209 -19.70 0.83 0.61
CA ALA A 209 -18.80 1.38 1.64
C ALA A 209 -18.00 0.28 2.36
N LYS A 210 -18.63 -0.87 2.66
CA LYS A 210 -17.97 -2.03 3.26
C LYS A 210 -16.91 -2.65 2.34
N THR A 211 -17.21 -2.77 1.04
CA THR A 211 -16.24 -3.25 0.05
C THR A 211 -15.04 -2.32 -0.04
N PHE A 212 -15.28 -1.01 -0.13
CA PHE A 212 -14.22 -0.02 -0.19
C PHE A 212 -13.39 0.03 1.09
N TRP A 213 -14.01 -0.18 2.25
CA TRP A 213 -13.27 -0.36 3.51
C TRP A 213 -12.26 -1.50 3.40
N GLN A 214 -12.69 -2.68 2.91
CA GLN A 214 -11.80 -3.84 2.78
C GLN A 214 -10.64 -3.54 1.83
N VAL A 215 -10.91 -2.84 0.73
CA VAL A 215 -9.89 -2.39 -0.22
C VAL A 215 -8.92 -1.40 0.43
N SER A 216 -9.42 -0.39 1.15
CA SER A 216 -8.62 0.57 1.92
C SER A 216 -7.71 -0.13 2.94
N LEU A 217 -8.22 -1.12 3.67
CA LEU A 217 -7.41 -1.93 4.58
C LEU A 217 -6.32 -2.71 3.84
N ALA A 218 -6.61 -3.27 2.67
CA ALA A 218 -5.62 -3.98 1.87
C ALA A 218 -4.50 -3.05 1.37
N PHE A 219 -4.85 -1.84 0.90
CA PHE A 219 -3.88 -0.82 0.52
C PHE A 219 -3.05 -0.35 1.70
N LYS A 220 -3.67 -0.05 2.85
CA LYS A 220 -2.96 0.31 4.09
C LYS A 220 -1.97 -0.78 4.49
N ARG A 221 -2.42 -2.04 4.58
CA ARG A 221 -1.54 -3.19 4.92
C ARG A 221 -0.39 -3.34 3.93
N ARG A 222 -0.63 -3.14 2.63
CA ARG A 222 0.43 -3.20 1.61
C ARG A 222 1.42 -2.06 1.76
N ARG A 223 0.95 -0.82 1.94
CA ARG A 223 1.79 0.37 2.17
C ARG A 223 2.66 0.20 3.41
N LEU A 224 2.08 -0.25 4.52
CA LEU A 224 2.83 -0.47 5.76
C LEU A 224 3.86 -1.60 5.63
N ARG A 225 3.53 -2.69 4.94
CA ARG A 225 4.51 -3.76 4.66
C ARG A 225 5.69 -3.24 3.84
N GLU A 226 5.41 -2.43 2.82
CA GLU A 226 6.43 -1.84 1.95
C GLU A 226 7.31 -0.83 2.70
N LEU A 227 6.71 0.07 3.48
CA LEU A 227 7.46 1.03 4.31
C LEU A 227 8.34 0.31 5.33
N ARG A 228 7.83 -0.75 5.97
CA ARG A 228 8.61 -1.57 6.91
C ARG A 228 9.79 -2.29 6.24
N ARG A 229 9.64 -2.71 4.99
CA ARG A 229 10.74 -3.30 4.22
C ARG A 229 11.83 -2.25 3.97
N ARG A 230 11.45 -1.09 3.45
CA ARG A 230 12.38 0.01 3.13
C ARG A 230 13.06 0.66 4.33
N LEU A 231 12.44 0.60 5.51
CA LEU A 231 13.04 1.07 6.77
C LEU A 231 13.95 0.01 7.43
N ALA A 232 13.88 -1.24 6.97
CA ALA A 232 14.76 -2.31 7.41
C ALA A 232 15.93 -2.56 6.43
N ASP A 233 15.84 -1.99 5.23
CA ASP A 233 16.92 -1.83 4.23
C ASP A 233 17.82 -0.63 4.59
#